data_AF-A0A9D9C901-F1
#
_entry.id   AF-A0A9D9C901-F1
#
_cell.length_a   1.000
_cell.length_b   1.000
_cell.length_c   1.000
_cell.angle_alpha   90.00
_cell.angle_beta   90.00
_cell.angle_gamma   90.00
#
_symmetry.space_group_name_H-M   'P 1'
#
loop_
_entity.id
_entity.type
_entity.pdbx_description
1 polymer ?
#
loop_
_entity_poly.entity_id
_entity_poly.type
_entity_poly.pdbx_seq_one_letter_code
_entity_poly.pdbx_strand_id
1 'polypeptide(L)' 'MLSTHKHLQAILERVPENPGIYQYFDKKGTVIYVGKAKNLKRRVHSYFNKNHDDSPKTRILVSKIADIKYTVVESEM' A
#
# COMPACT_ATOMS: atom_id res chain seq x y z
N MET A 1 8.41 16.69 4.97
CA MET A 1 7.46 15.73 5.60
C MET A 1 6.03 15.85 5.05
N LEU A 2 5.50 17.05 4.76
CA LEU A 2 4.16 17.22 4.16
C LEU A 2 3.99 16.57 2.76
N SER A 3 5.06 16.54 1.96
CA SER A 3 5.02 16.10 0.56
C SER A 3 4.80 14.59 0.40
N THR A 4 5.34 13.77 1.30
CA THR A 4 5.17 12.31 1.25
C THR A 4 3.72 11.91 1.55
N HIS A 5 3.05 12.61 2.48
CA HIS A 5 1.64 12.37 2.76
C HIS A 5 0.74 12.70 1.57
N LYS A 6 0.98 13.83 0.88
CA LYS A 6 0.23 14.19 -0.32
C LYS A 6 0.44 13.20 -1.47
N HIS A 7 1.69 12.75 -1.67
CA HIS A 7 2.02 11.74 -2.70
C HIS A 7 1.26 10.42 -2.46
N LEU A 8 1.34 9.89 -1.24
CA LEU A 8 0.66 8.64 -0.90
C LEU A 8 -0.86 8.78 -0.98
N GLN A 9 -1.44 9.90 -0.53
CA GLN A 9 -2.88 10.16 -0.68
C GLN A 9 -3.32 10.14 -2.15
N ALA A 10 -2.57 10.81 -3.04
CA ALA A 10 -2.88 10.82 -4.47
C ALA A 10 -2.81 9.42 -5.09
N ILE A 11 -1.90 8.54 -4.63
CA ILE A 11 -1.87 7.15 -5.06
C ILE A 11 -3.10 6.41 -4.52
N LEU A 12 -3.39 6.53 -3.21
CA LEU A 12 -4.50 5.85 -2.54
C LEU A 12 -5.87 6.14 -3.19
N GLU A 13 -6.06 7.35 -3.73
CA GLU A 13 -7.26 7.73 -4.46
C GLU A 13 -7.38 7.06 -5.83
N ARG A 14 -6.24 6.72 -6.46
CA ARG A 14 -6.18 6.11 -7.79
C ARG A 14 -6.17 4.57 -7.77
N VAL A 15 -5.93 3.95 -6.61
CA VAL A 15 -5.93 2.49 -6.48
C VAL A 15 -7.32 1.93 -6.82
N PRO A 16 -7.44 1.02 -7.80
CA PRO A 16 -8.73 0.49 -8.23
C PRO A 16 -9.27 -0.60 -7.29
N GLU A 17 -10.55 -0.93 -7.45
CA GLU A 17 -11.24 -1.98 -6.69
C GLU A 17 -11.10 -3.38 -7.32
N ASN A 18 -10.04 -3.60 -8.10
CA ASN A 18 -9.78 -4.85 -8.81
C ASN A 18 -8.81 -5.76 -8.03
N PRO A 19 -8.77 -7.07 -8.36
CA PRO A 19 -7.71 -7.95 -7.89
C PRO A 19 -6.35 -7.56 -8.48
N GLY A 20 -5.29 -7.87 -7.75
CA GLY A 20 -3.95 -7.50 -8.16
C GLY A 20 -2.87 -7.75 -7.13
N ILE A 21 -1.67 -7.35 -7.51
CA ILE A 21 -0.48 -7.37 -6.65
C ILE A 21 -0.13 -5.91 -6.31
N TYR A 22 0.23 -5.66 -5.05
CA TYR A 22 0.70 -4.36 -4.58
C TYR A 22 2.07 -4.50 -3.91
N GLN A 23 2.86 -3.43 -4.02
CA GLN A 23 4.24 -3.36 -3.55
C GLN A 23 4.45 -2.04 -2.81
N TYR A 24 5.10 -2.10 -1.66
CA TYR A 24 5.52 -0.93 -0.91
C TYR A 24 7.02 -0.75 -1.00
N PHE A 25 7.43 0.51 -1.17
CA PHE A 25 8.83 0.88 -1.32
C PHE A 25 9.26 1.81 -0.20
N ASP A 26 10.51 1.69 0.22
CA ASP A 26 11.13 2.66 1.13
C ASP A 26 11.61 3.91 0.36
N LYS A 27 12.15 4.89 1.09
CA LYS A 27 12.69 6.14 0.51
C LYS A 27 13.86 5.92 -0.45
N LYS A 28 14.50 4.76 -0.43
CA LYS A 28 15.60 4.39 -1.33
C LYS A 28 15.09 3.68 -2.58
N GLY A 29 13.78 3.47 -2.72
CA GLY A 29 13.18 2.72 -3.81
C GLY A 29 13.31 1.20 -3.66
N THR A 30 13.60 0.71 -2.45
CA THR A 30 13.70 -0.73 -2.17
C THR A 30 12.32 -1.28 -1.86
N VAL A 31 11.95 -2.41 -2.47
CA VAL A 31 10.71 -3.13 -2.11
C VAL A 31 10.84 -3.66 -0.68
N ILE A 32 9.95 -3.24 0.20
CA ILE A 32 9.92 -3.67 1.60
C ILE A 32 8.72 -4.58 1.91
N TYR A 33 7.75 -4.65 1.00
CA TYR A 33 6.57 -5.51 1.14
C TYR A 33 5.91 -5.76 -0.21
N VAL A 34 5.40 -6.97 -0.40
CA VAL A 34 4.59 -7.38 -1.57
C VAL A 34 3.39 -8.16 -1.07
N GLY A 35 2.21 -7.89 -1.62
CA GLY A 35 1.00 -8.65 -1.31
C GLY A 35 0.08 -8.83 -2.51
N LYS A 36 -0.73 -9.90 -2.50
CA LYS A 36 -1.85 -10.13 -3.43
C LYS A 36 -3.15 -9.70 -2.75
N ALA A 37 -4.06 -9.12 -3.51
CA ALA A 37 -5.35 -8.64 -3.03
C ALA A 37 -6.46 -9.05 -4.00
N LYS A 38 -7.63 -9.44 -3.48
CA LYS A 38 -8.87 -9.54 -4.28
C LYS A 38 -9.44 -8.16 -4.64
N ASN A 39 -9.16 -7.17 -3.80
CA ASN A 39 -9.53 -5.77 -4.01
C ASN A 39 -8.35 -4.93 -3.51
N LEU A 40 -7.62 -4.33 -4.45
CA LEU A 40 -6.43 -3.54 -4.18
C LEU A 40 -6.75 -2.35 -3.27
N LYS A 41 -7.79 -1.57 -3.59
CA LYS A 41 -8.19 -0.38 -2.81
C LYS A 41 -8.41 -0.72 -1.33
N ARG A 42 -9.25 -1.71 -1.03
CA ARG A 42 -9.54 -2.13 0.36
C ARG A 42 -8.29 -2.61 1.09
N ARG A 43 -7.42 -3.37 0.42
CA ARG A 43 -6.20 -3.89 1.04
C ARG A 43 -5.20 -2.79 1.32
N VAL A 44 -4.88 -1.94 0.34
CA VAL A 44 -3.92 -0.86 0.52
C VAL A 44 -4.42 0.13 1.59
N HIS A 45 -5.69 0.58 1.51
CA HIS A 45 -6.28 1.49 2.51
C HIS A 45 -6.27 0.94 3.94
N SER A 46 -6.35 -0.39 4.14
CA SER A 46 -6.32 -0.98 5.48
C SER A 46 -5.01 -0.71 6.24
N TYR A 47 -3.91 -0.45 5.53
CA TYR A 47 -2.63 -0.06 6.12
C TYR A 47 -2.57 1.42 6.51
N PHE A 48 -3.51 2.26 6.07
CA PHE A 48 -3.48 3.70 6.34
C PHE A 48 -4.66 4.19 7.18
N ASN A 49 -5.78 3.44 7.22
CA ASN A 49 -6.99 3.83 7.94
C ASN A 49 -7.16 3.18 9.32
N LYS A 50 -6.35 2.18 9.69
CA LYS A 50 -6.45 1.52 11.01
C LYS A 50 -5.37 2.03 11.97
N ASN A 51 -5.75 2.21 13.22
CA ASN A 51 -4.79 2.26 14.32
C ASN A 51 -4.12 0.89 14.42
N HIS A 52 -2.85 0.80 14.02
CA HIS A 52 -2.06 -0.44 14.02
C HIS A 52 -1.55 -0.80 15.43
N ASP A 53 -2.33 -0.50 16.45
CA ASP A 53 -1.93 -0.66 17.86
C ASP A 53 -1.69 -2.14 18.19
N ASP A 54 -2.44 -3.04 17.56
CA ASP A 54 -2.34 -4.49 17.75
C ASP A 54 -1.16 -5.13 17.00
N SER A 55 -0.44 -4.40 16.14
CA SER A 55 0.66 -4.96 15.34
C SER A 55 1.85 -4.00 15.20
N PRO A 56 2.85 -4.10 16.11
CA PRO A 56 4.09 -3.32 16.04
C PRO A 56 4.81 -3.46 14.69
N LYS A 57 4.78 -4.65 14.09
CA LYS A 57 5.39 -4.91 12.77
C LYS A 57 4.71 -4.12 11.66
N THR A 58 3.37 -4.06 11.67
CA THR A 58 2.61 -3.30 10.68
C THR A 58 2.84 -1.81 10.83
N ARG A 59 2.89 -1.30 12.06
CA ARG A 59 3.23 0.10 12.34
C ARG A 59 4.61 0.49 11.80
N ILE A 60 5.63 -0.36 12.03
CA ILE A 60 6.99 -0.12 11.51
C ILE A 60 7.03 -0.22 9.99
N LEU A 61 6.26 -1.14 9.39
CA LEU A 61 6.16 -1.23 7.95
C LEU A 61 5.60 0.07 7.37
N VAL A 62 4.44 0.53 7.86
CA VAL A 62 3.75 1.73 7.37
C VAL A 62 4.62 2.98 7.50
N SER A 63 5.38 3.12 8.60
CA SER A 63 6.28 4.27 8.78
C SER A 63 7.45 4.32 7.79
N LYS A 64 7.78 3.19 7.16
CA LYS A 64 8.85 3.09 6.14
C LYS A 64 8.33 3.26 4.71
N ILE A 65 7.02 3.20 4.47
CA ILE A 65 6.44 3.33 3.13
C ILE A 65 6.66 4.75 2.62
N ALA A 66 7.35 4.87 1.51
CA ALA A 66 7.56 6.11 0.78
C ALA A 66 6.83 6.12 -0.58
N ASP A 67 6.60 4.95 -1.17
CA ASP A 67 5.90 4.80 -2.45
C ASP A 67 5.12 3.48 -2.53
N ILE A 68 4.10 3.45 -3.39
CA ILE A 68 3.21 2.30 -3.59
C ILE A 68 3.05 2.06 -5.08
N LYS A 69 3.29 0.82 -5.52
CA LYS A 69 2.98 0.39 -6.89
C LYS A 69 2.01 -0.78 -6.86
N TYR A 70 1.17 -0.87 -7.87
CA TYR A 70 0.24 -2.00 -8.03
C TYR A 70 0.12 -2.40 -9.49
N THR A 71 -0.18 -3.67 -9.70
CA THR A 71 -0.52 -4.24 -10.99
C THR A 71 -1.88 -4.89 -10.84
N VAL A 72 -2.85 -4.43 -11.63
CA VAL A 72 -4.15 -5.11 -11.74
C VAL A 72 -3.91 -6.41 -12.48
N VAL A 73 -4.44 -7.50 -11.94
CA VAL A 73 -4.44 -8.79 -12.62
C VAL A 73 -5.90 -9.13 -12.88
N GLU A 74 -6.21 -9.59 -14.08
CA GLU A 74 -7.47 -10.27 -14.28
C GLU A 74 -7.42 -11.54 -13.43
N SER A 75 -8.51 -11.81 -12.69
CA SER A 75 -8.60 -13.07 -11.94
C SER A 75 -8.28 -14.21 -12.90
N GLU A 76 -7.38 -15.11 -12.49
CA GLU A 76 -7.25 -16.41 -13.13
C GLU A 76 -8.66 -16.98 -13.33
N MET A 77 -8.95 -17.40 -14.57
CA MET A 77 -10.13 -18.21 -14.92
C MET A 77 -10.26 -19.40 -13.97
#